data_AF-V2ZEC2-F1
#
_entry.id   AF-V2ZEC2-F1
#
_cell.length_a   1.000
_cell.length_b   1.000
_cell.length_c   1.000
_cell.angle_alpha   90.00
_cell.angle_beta   90.00
_cell.angle_gamma   90.00
#
_symmetry.space_group_name_H-M   'P 1'
#
loop_
_entity.id
_entity.type
_entity.pdbx_description
1 polymer ?
#
loop_
_entity_poly.entity_id
_entity_poly.type
_entity_poly.pdbx_seq_one_letter_code
_entity_poly.pdbx_strand_id
1 'polypeptide(L)'
;MGKDVAAALGYSNPRDALGAHVDDEDKATVAIHDGSQNRNMTVINESGLYSLVLSSKLPGAKKFRRWVTSEVLPSIRKTGGYALPKDYPSALRALADSEEKRLALAVENEAQKQAIADFQPIKQYVDTILSSTRTLATTQIAADYDMSARKLNKILHEEGIQRYVNGQWILYKQYMGKGYTKSKTINITHSDGRPDTVLNTEWTQKGRLLIHEILTARGILAVMDRMAA
;
A
#
# COMPACT_ATOMS: atom_id res chain seq x y z
N MET A 1 28.65 -9.76 -16.02
CA MET A 1 28.28 -11.19 -16.00
C MET A 1 29.46 -12.11 -16.31
N GLY A 2 30.05 -12.14 -17.52
CA GLY A 2 31.16 -13.08 -17.81
C GLY A 2 32.39 -12.88 -16.91
N LYS A 3 32.76 -11.62 -16.66
CA LYS A 3 33.86 -11.25 -15.76
C LYS A 3 33.65 -11.77 -14.32
N ASP A 4 32.43 -11.68 -13.82
CA ASP A 4 32.08 -11.99 -12.44
C ASP A 4 32.13 -13.51 -12.20
N VAL A 5 31.69 -14.29 -13.18
CA VAL A 5 31.80 -15.76 -13.17
C VAL A 5 33.26 -16.19 -13.17
N ALA A 6 34.10 -15.66 -14.06
CA ALA A 6 35.51 -16.01 -14.12
C ALA A 6 36.25 -15.61 -12.82
N ALA A 7 35.92 -14.46 -12.24
CA ALA A 7 36.45 -14.04 -10.95
C ALA A 7 36.00 -14.97 -9.81
N ALA A 8 34.72 -15.37 -9.77
CA ALA A 8 34.19 -16.30 -8.77
C ALA A 8 34.82 -17.70 -8.85
N LEU A 9 35.21 -18.15 -10.05
CA LEU A 9 35.96 -19.38 -10.23
C LEU A 9 37.42 -19.28 -9.75
N GLY A 10 37.94 -18.06 -9.58
CA GLY A 10 39.28 -17.77 -9.09
C GLY A 10 40.31 -17.46 -10.19
N TYR A 11 39.89 -17.08 -11.39
CA TYR A 11 40.82 -16.65 -12.44
C TYR A 11 41.40 -15.27 -12.14
N SER A 12 42.74 -15.18 -12.13
CA SER A 12 43.45 -13.90 -11.92
C SER A 12 43.18 -12.88 -13.03
N ASN A 13 42.97 -13.35 -14.27
CA ASN A 13 42.58 -12.51 -15.39
C ASN A 13 41.28 -13.03 -16.04
N PRO A 14 40.11 -12.49 -15.63
CA PRO A 14 38.82 -12.87 -16.19
C PRO A 14 38.72 -12.69 -17.71
N ARG A 15 39.40 -11.69 -18.29
CA ARG A 15 39.31 -11.41 -19.72
C ARG A 15 40.02 -12.49 -20.55
N ASP A 16 41.17 -12.93 -20.08
CA ASP A 16 41.94 -14.02 -20.68
C ASP A 16 41.19 -15.36 -20.55
N ALA A 17 40.64 -15.64 -19.37
CA ALA A 17 39.83 -16.82 -19.13
C ALA A 17 38.63 -16.92 -20.09
N LEU A 18 37.91 -15.82 -20.31
CA LEU A 18 36.80 -15.77 -21.27
C LEU A 18 37.27 -15.91 -22.72
N GLY A 19 38.48 -15.45 -23.05
CA GLY A 19 39.07 -15.61 -24.38
C GLY A 19 39.48 -17.05 -24.67
N ALA A 20 40.05 -17.74 -23.68
CA ALA A 20 40.63 -19.08 -23.83
C ALA A 20 39.62 -20.23 -23.65
N HIS A 21 38.49 -19.98 -22.99
CA HIS A 21 37.58 -21.04 -22.54
C HIS A 21 36.12 -20.87 -22.99
N VAL A 22 35.79 -19.79 -23.69
CA VAL A 22 34.43 -19.52 -24.19
C VAL A 22 34.50 -19.22 -25.68
N ASP A 23 33.70 -19.96 -26.46
CA ASP A 23 33.60 -19.80 -27.90
C ASP A 23 33.01 -18.44 -28.28
N ASP A 24 33.32 -17.97 -29.48
CA ASP A 24 32.90 -16.64 -29.94
C ASP A 24 31.37 -16.52 -30.07
N GLU A 25 30.68 -17.63 -30.37
CA GLU A 25 29.20 -17.68 -30.45
C GLU A 25 28.51 -17.54 -29.09
N ASP A 26 29.22 -17.88 -28.02
CA ASP A 26 28.70 -17.90 -26.65
C ASP A 26 29.04 -16.63 -25.85
N LYS A 27 29.71 -15.66 -26.48
CA LYS A 27 30.10 -14.39 -25.85
C LYS A 27 29.74 -13.17 -26.70
N ALA A 28 29.25 -12.13 -26.03
CA ALA A 28 28.93 -10.85 -26.65
C ALA A 28 29.58 -9.69 -25.88
N THR A 29 30.05 -8.68 -26.59
CA THR A 29 30.50 -7.42 -25.97
C THR A 29 29.35 -6.44 -25.96
N VAL A 30 28.90 -6.06 -24.77
CA VAL A 30 27.78 -5.14 -24.57
C VAL A 30 28.30 -3.89 -23.89
N ALA A 31 27.93 -2.71 -24.41
CA ALA A 31 28.17 -1.45 -23.74
C ALA A 31 27.12 -1.27 -22.63
N ILE A 32 27.55 -1.31 -21.38
CA ILE A 32 26.68 -1.11 -20.21
C ILE A 32 26.94 0.29 -19.67
N HIS A 33 25.86 1.07 -19.51
CA HIS A 33 25.89 2.39 -18.91
C HIS A 33 25.71 2.26 -17.39
N ASP A 34 26.71 2.65 -16.59
CA ASP A 34 26.65 2.56 -15.12
C ASP A 34 26.17 3.85 -14.44
N GLY A 35 25.60 4.79 -15.21
CA GLY A 35 25.18 6.11 -14.75
C GLY A 35 26.28 7.17 -14.82
N SER A 36 27.55 6.78 -15.01
CA SER A 36 28.66 7.71 -15.20
C SER A 36 29.42 7.46 -16.52
N GLN A 37 29.66 6.20 -16.89
CA GLN A 37 30.40 5.85 -18.10
C GLN A 37 29.80 4.65 -18.84
N ASN A 38 29.97 4.65 -20.17
CA ASN A 38 29.73 3.46 -20.99
C ASN A 38 30.96 2.55 -20.90
N ARG A 39 30.77 1.33 -20.38
CA ARG A 39 31.82 0.31 -20.29
C ARG A 39 31.47 -0.89 -21.15
N ASN A 40 32.38 -1.27 -22.03
CA ASN A 40 32.27 -2.50 -22.80
C ASN A 40 32.55 -3.70 -21.88
N MET A 41 31.52 -4.52 -21.65
CA MET A 41 31.60 -5.73 -20.83
C MET A 41 31.30 -6.96 -21.67
N THR A 42 32.08 -8.02 -21.46
CA THR A 42 31.79 -9.33 -22.05
C THR A 42 30.71 -10.04 -21.22
N VAL A 43 29.62 -10.38 -21.89
CA VAL A 43 28.52 -11.20 -21.38
C VAL A 43 28.61 -12.56 -22.05
N ILE A 44 28.34 -13.62 -21.30
CA ILE A 44 28.29 -14.99 -21.80
C ILE A 44 26.90 -15.56 -21.59
N ASN A 45 26.46 -16.44 -22.49
CA ASN A 45 25.20 -17.19 -22.32
C ASN A 45 25.42 -18.42 -21.40
N GLU A 46 24.39 -19.23 -21.21
CA GLU A 46 24.47 -20.44 -20.38
C GLU A 46 25.44 -21.50 -20.95
N SER A 47 25.49 -21.64 -22.28
CA SER A 47 26.46 -22.54 -22.94
C SER A 47 27.90 -22.12 -22.62
N GLY A 48 28.22 -20.84 -22.79
CA GLY A 48 29.53 -20.27 -22.48
C GLY A 48 29.90 -20.36 -21.00
N LEU A 49 28.92 -20.27 -20.09
CA LEU A 49 29.13 -20.55 -18.66
C LEU A 49 29.59 -21.99 -18.45
N TYR A 50 28.90 -22.97 -19.04
CA TYR A 50 29.31 -24.37 -18.92
C TYR A 50 30.66 -24.62 -19.58
N SER A 51 30.92 -24.08 -20.77
CA SER A 51 32.21 -24.19 -21.46
C SER A 51 33.37 -23.68 -20.60
N LEU A 52 33.19 -22.53 -19.94
CA LEU A 52 34.15 -21.96 -19.00
C LEU A 52 34.39 -22.89 -17.79
N VAL A 53 33.34 -23.41 -17.18
CA VAL A 53 33.44 -24.24 -15.97
C VAL A 53 34.01 -25.64 -16.29
N LEU A 54 33.62 -26.24 -17.41
CA LEU A 54 34.04 -27.60 -17.78
C LEU A 54 35.51 -27.66 -18.20
N SER A 55 35.99 -26.62 -18.90
CA SER A 55 37.38 -26.50 -19.36
C SER A 55 38.34 -25.98 -18.27
N SER A 56 37.81 -25.31 -17.24
CA SER A 56 38.62 -24.77 -16.14
C SER A 56 39.32 -25.85 -15.31
N LYS A 57 40.58 -25.56 -14.95
CA LYS A 57 41.41 -26.42 -14.09
C LYS A 57 41.37 -26.02 -12.61
N LEU A 58 40.62 -24.96 -12.27
CA LEU A 58 40.56 -24.40 -10.91
C LEU A 58 39.79 -25.32 -9.95
N PRO A 59 40.12 -25.33 -8.64
CA PRO A 59 39.47 -26.20 -7.66
C PRO A 59 37.95 -26.03 -7.57
N GLY A 60 37.46 -24.78 -7.67
CA GLY A 60 36.01 -24.48 -7.65
C GLY A 60 35.29 -25.10 -8.85
N ALA A 61 35.85 -24.92 -10.05
CA ALA A 61 35.32 -25.50 -11.28
C ALA A 61 35.34 -27.05 -11.26
N LYS A 62 36.42 -27.65 -10.73
CA LYS A 62 36.52 -29.12 -10.59
C LYS A 62 35.42 -29.71 -9.71
N LYS A 63 35.08 -29.04 -8.59
CA LYS A 63 33.98 -29.48 -7.71
C LYS A 63 32.64 -29.43 -8.42
N PHE A 64 32.35 -28.32 -9.10
CA PHE A 64 31.10 -28.18 -9.87
C PHE A 64 31.02 -29.20 -10.99
N ARG A 65 32.08 -29.34 -11.81
CA ARG A 65 32.15 -30.35 -12.87
C ARG A 65 31.94 -31.76 -12.34
N ARG A 66 32.56 -32.11 -11.20
CA ARG A 66 32.38 -33.42 -10.58
C ARG A 66 30.92 -33.63 -10.18
N TRP A 67 30.32 -32.67 -9.49
CA TRP A 67 28.91 -32.74 -9.07
C TRP A 67 27.95 -32.92 -10.27
N VAL A 68 28.11 -32.10 -11.32
CA VAL A 68 27.30 -32.22 -12.54
C VAL A 68 27.47 -33.60 -13.19
N THR A 69 28.69 -34.10 -13.31
CA THR A 69 28.98 -35.36 -14.02
C THR A 69 28.68 -36.62 -13.20
N SER A 70 28.79 -36.58 -11.88
CA SER A 70 28.56 -37.75 -11.01
C SER A 70 27.15 -37.85 -10.47
N GLU A 71 26.43 -36.73 -10.36
CA GLU A 71 25.12 -36.68 -9.68
C GLU A 71 24.02 -36.20 -10.63
N VAL A 72 24.19 -34.99 -11.19
CA VAL A 72 23.15 -34.33 -12.00
C VAL A 72 22.84 -35.10 -13.28
N LEU A 73 23.85 -35.28 -14.15
CA LEU A 73 23.66 -35.96 -15.44
C LEU A 73 23.24 -37.43 -15.28
N PRO A 74 23.83 -38.23 -14.37
CA PRO A 74 23.36 -39.59 -14.12
C PRO A 74 21.92 -39.64 -13.61
N SER A 75 21.50 -38.71 -12.75
CA SER A 75 20.12 -38.62 -12.26
C SER A 75 19.15 -38.32 -13.39
N ILE A 76 19.44 -37.31 -14.22
CA ILE A 76 18.61 -36.96 -15.38
C ILE A 76 18.51 -38.13 -16.35
N ARG A 77 19.64 -38.77 -16.68
CA ARG A 77 19.67 -39.94 -17.58
C ARG A 77 18.79 -41.09 -17.07
N LYS A 78 18.75 -41.32 -15.74
CA LYS A 78 18.00 -42.44 -15.14
C LYS A 78 16.52 -42.13 -14.90
N THR A 79 16.18 -40.89 -14.55
CA THR A 79 14.85 -40.53 -14.03
C THR A 79 14.09 -39.52 -14.90
N GLY A 80 14.73 -38.97 -15.93
CA GLY A 80 14.16 -37.91 -16.76
C GLY A 80 14.26 -36.50 -16.17
N GLY A 81 14.82 -36.34 -14.97
CA GLY A 81 15.01 -35.02 -14.34
C GLY A 81 16.06 -35.01 -13.22
N TYR A 82 16.46 -33.81 -12.79
CA TYR A 82 17.26 -33.61 -11.59
C TYR A 82 16.40 -32.89 -10.55
N ALA A 83 15.83 -33.66 -9.62
CA ALA A 83 15.20 -33.13 -8.43
C ALA A 83 16.09 -33.46 -7.25
N LEU A 84 16.44 -32.46 -6.43
CA LEU A 84 17.04 -32.70 -5.12
C LEU A 84 16.12 -33.66 -4.35
N PRO A 85 16.61 -34.80 -3.85
CA PRO A 85 15.80 -35.67 -3.01
C PRO A 85 15.58 -34.96 -1.67
N LYS A 86 14.45 -34.27 -1.53
CA LYS A 86 13.77 -34.12 -0.24
C LYS A 86 12.77 -35.27 -0.21
N ASP A 87 13.01 -36.27 0.64
CA ASP A 87 12.24 -37.50 0.80
C ASP A 87 10.77 -37.41 0.31
N TYR A 88 10.36 -38.30 -0.58
CA TYR A 88 9.01 -38.33 -1.18
C TYR A 88 7.87 -38.18 -0.14
N PRO A 89 7.92 -38.83 1.05
CA PRO A 89 6.93 -38.60 2.11
C PRO A 89 6.92 -37.17 2.68
N SER A 90 8.05 -36.49 2.72
CA SER A 90 8.16 -35.10 3.20
C SER A 90 7.57 -34.10 2.20
N ALA A 91 7.72 -34.35 0.90
CA ALA A 91 7.11 -33.55 -0.16
C ALA A 91 5.58 -33.64 -0.15
N LEU A 92 5.04 -34.85 0.08
CA LEU A 92 3.60 -35.06 0.20
C LEU A 92 3.00 -34.33 1.41
N ARG A 93 3.68 -34.32 2.56
CA ARG A 93 3.24 -33.55 3.74
C ARG A 93 3.26 -32.05 3.48
N ALA A 94 4.34 -31.53 2.90
CA ALA A 94 4.43 -30.10 2.58
C ALA A 94 3.33 -29.66 1.61
N LEU A 95 2.96 -30.52 0.66
CA LEU A 95 1.84 -30.25 -0.25
C LEU A 95 0.50 -30.26 0.51
N ALA A 96 0.24 -31.26 1.36
CA ALA A 96 -0.97 -31.32 2.17
C ALA A 96 -1.11 -30.08 3.08
N ASP A 97 -0.05 -29.70 3.77
CA ASP A 97 -0.02 -28.50 4.63
C ASP A 97 -0.30 -27.21 3.81
N SER A 98 0.19 -27.16 2.57
CA SER A 98 -0.04 -26.01 1.69
C SER A 98 -1.49 -25.93 1.19
N GLU A 99 -2.10 -27.07 0.90
CA GLU A 99 -3.49 -27.18 0.47
C GLU A 99 -4.45 -26.82 1.61
N GLU A 100 -4.18 -27.33 2.83
CA GLU A 100 -4.96 -26.98 4.03
C GLU A 100 -4.90 -25.48 4.31
N LYS A 101 -3.72 -24.87 4.22
CA LYS A 101 -3.57 -23.41 4.36
C LYS A 101 -4.33 -22.65 3.28
N ARG A 102 -4.31 -23.12 2.03
CA ARG A 102 -5.05 -22.48 0.93
C ARG A 102 -6.55 -22.55 1.16
N LEU A 103 -7.05 -23.68 1.63
CA LEU A 103 -8.47 -23.86 1.97
C LEU A 103 -8.88 -22.97 3.13
N ALA A 104 -8.10 -22.94 4.22
CA ALA A 104 -8.37 -22.07 5.36
C ALA A 104 -8.41 -20.59 4.94
N LEU A 105 -7.44 -20.16 4.12
CA LEU A 105 -7.39 -18.81 3.59
C LEU A 105 -8.57 -18.50 2.66
N ALA A 106 -9.05 -19.48 1.90
CA ALA A 106 -10.23 -19.30 1.04
C ALA A 106 -11.50 -19.07 1.88
N VAL A 107 -11.70 -19.86 2.93
CA VAL A 107 -12.81 -19.70 3.88
C VAL A 107 -12.75 -18.34 4.57
N GLU A 108 -11.57 -17.92 5.03
CA GLU A 108 -11.40 -16.60 5.65
C GLU A 108 -11.72 -15.47 4.68
N ASN A 109 -11.22 -15.55 3.43
CA ASN A 109 -11.52 -14.56 2.40
C ASN A 109 -13.02 -14.49 2.07
N GLU A 110 -13.72 -15.62 2.07
CA GLU A 110 -15.17 -15.65 1.84
C GLU A 110 -15.93 -14.99 3.00
N ALA A 111 -15.55 -15.29 4.25
CA ALA A 111 -16.10 -14.62 5.43
C ALA A 111 -15.84 -13.10 5.41
N GLN A 112 -14.63 -12.67 5.05
CA GLN A 112 -14.31 -11.25 4.89
C GLN A 112 -15.12 -10.58 3.77
N LYS A 113 -15.32 -11.26 2.63
CA LYS A 113 -16.15 -10.75 1.53
C LYS A 113 -17.61 -10.58 1.96
N GLN A 114 -18.15 -11.53 2.72
CA GLN A 114 -19.51 -11.44 3.24
C GLN A 114 -19.64 -10.25 4.19
N ALA A 115 -18.71 -10.09 5.13
CA ALA A 115 -18.69 -8.93 6.02
C ALA A 115 -18.61 -7.61 5.23
N ILE A 116 -17.73 -7.52 4.22
CA ILE A 116 -17.64 -6.34 3.35
C ILE A 116 -18.97 -6.08 2.63
N ALA A 117 -19.62 -7.12 2.10
CA ALA A 117 -20.90 -6.99 1.41
C ALA A 117 -22.00 -6.44 2.33
N ASP A 118 -22.04 -6.88 3.59
CA ASP A 118 -22.99 -6.40 4.58
C ASP A 118 -22.79 -4.90 4.91
N PHE A 119 -21.54 -4.40 4.85
CA PHE A 119 -21.23 -2.98 5.07
C PHE A 119 -21.34 -2.09 3.81
N GLN A 120 -21.38 -2.65 2.59
CA GLN A 120 -21.55 -1.89 1.34
C GLN A 120 -22.77 -0.95 1.34
N PRO A 121 -24.00 -1.38 1.71
CA PRO A 121 -25.17 -0.50 1.63
C PRO A 121 -25.07 0.69 2.59
N ILE A 122 -24.55 0.48 3.81
CA ILE A 122 -24.32 1.55 4.79
C ILE A 122 -23.27 2.52 4.26
N LYS A 123 -22.17 2.02 3.71
CA LYS A 123 -21.13 2.87 3.10
C LYS A 123 -21.69 3.70 1.96
N GLN A 124 -22.43 3.11 1.03
CA GLN A 124 -23.03 3.82 -0.11
C GLN A 124 -24.05 4.89 0.34
N TYR A 125 -24.83 4.60 1.38
CA TYR A 125 -25.74 5.56 2.00
C TYR A 125 -24.98 6.74 2.62
N VAL A 126 -23.92 6.45 3.37
CA VAL A 126 -23.01 7.46 3.93
C VAL A 126 -22.38 8.30 2.80
N ASP A 127 -21.86 7.69 1.75
CA ASP A 127 -21.27 8.39 0.60
C ASP A 127 -22.30 9.27 -0.14
N THR A 128 -23.55 8.83 -0.23
CA THR A 128 -24.64 9.60 -0.83
C THR A 128 -25.02 10.81 0.02
N ILE A 129 -25.07 10.67 1.36
CA ILE A 129 -25.27 11.81 2.26
C ILE A 129 -24.06 12.75 2.20
N LEU A 130 -22.84 12.22 2.20
CA LEU A 130 -21.61 13.01 2.14
C LEU A 130 -21.43 13.77 0.84
N SER A 131 -21.90 13.20 -0.28
CA SER A 131 -21.89 13.85 -1.59
C SER A 131 -22.94 14.96 -1.72
N SER A 132 -23.90 15.06 -0.79
CA SER A 132 -24.88 16.15 -0.82
C SER A 132 -24.20 17.52 -0.58
N THR A 133 -24.47 18.47 -1.49
CA THR A 133 -23.89 19.82 -1.45
C THR A 133 -24.53 20.72 -0.38
N ARG A 134 -25.58 20.24 0.29
CA ARG A 134 -26.35 21.01 1.25
C ARG A 134 -25.55 21.24 2.53
N THR A 135 -25.51 22.49 2.96
CA THR A 135 -24.91 22.90 4.22
C THR A 135 -25.95 22.90 5.34
N LEU A 136 -25.49 22.66 6.56
CA LEU A 136 -26.32 22.56 7.76
C LEU A 136 -25.94 23.67 8.74
N ALA A 137 -26.95 24.28 9.36
CA ALA A 137 -26.72 25.21 10.45
C ALA A 137 -26.18 24.47 11.67
N THR A 138 -25.34 25.13 12.47
CA THR A 138 -24.80 24.57 13.71
C THR A 138 -25.92 24.12 14.67
N THR A 139 -27.07 24.79 14.65
CA THR A 139 -28.26 24.40 15.42
C THR A 139 -28.83 23.04 15.02
N GLN A 140 -28.82 22.71 13.73
CA GLN A 140 -29.31 21.42 13.24
C GLN A 140 -28.40 20.29 13.69
N ILE A 141 -27.08 20.48 13.58
CA ILE A 141 -26.11 19.48 14.05
C ILE A 141 -26.18 19.34 15.57
N ALA A 142 -26.32 20.43 16.32
CA ALA A 142 -26.41 20.38 17.78
C ALA A 142 -27.66 19.62 18.28
N ALA A 143 -28.79 19.73 17.55
CA ALA A 143 -30.01 19.00 17.86
C ALA A 143 -29.84 17.48 17.75
N ASP A 144 -28.98 16.99 16.84
CA ASP A 144 -28.66 15.55 16.72
C ASP A 144 -28.02 14.96 17.99
N TYR A 145 -27.57 15.79 18.93
CA TYR A 145 -26.91 15.40 20.19
C TYR A 145 -27.63 15.95 21.44
N ASP A 146 -28.90 16.35 21.32
CA ASP A 146 -29.68 16.98 22.40
C ASP A 146 -28.95 18.17 23.07
N MET A 147 -28.26 19.00 22.27
CA MET A 147 -27.55 20.16 22.79
C MET A 147 -27.84 21.45 22.03
N SER A 148 -27.58 22.58 22.69
CA SER A 148 -27.69 23.87 22.05
C SER A 148 -26.49 24.14 21.14
N ALA A 149 -26.70 24.93 20.07
CA ALA A 149 -25.61 25.42 19.24
C ALA A 149 -24.54 26.18 20.04
N ARG A 150 -24.92 26.83 21.14
CA ARG A 150 -23.97 27.50 22.05
C ARG A 150 -23.04 26.49 22.73
N LYS A 151 -23.59 25.37 23.22
CA LYS A 151 -22.79 24.29 23.82
C LYS A 151 -21.88 23.64 22.79
N LEU A 152 -22.41 23.33 21.60
CA LEU A 152 -21.61 22.78 20.51
C LEU A 152 -20.47 23.73 20.10
N ASN A 153 -20.76 25.02 19.91
CA ASN A 153 -19.74 26.01 19.54
C ASN A 153 -18.64 26.14 20.60
N LYS A 154 -19.00 26.04 21.88
CA LYS A 154 -18.05 26.03 23.00
C LYS A 154 -17.12 24.82 22.91
N ILE A 155 -17.68 23.62 22.71
CA ILE A 155 -16.89 22.38 22.56
C ILE A 155 -15.91 22.50 21.39
N LEU A 156 -16.38 22.93 20.21
CA LEU A 156 -15.54 23.08 19.03
C LEU A 156 -14.46 24.16 19.20
N HIS A 157 -14.70 25.15 20.06
CA HIS A 157 -13.69 26.15 20.41
C HIS A 157 -12.61 25.57 21.33
N GLU A 158 -13.02 24.84 22.37
CA GLU A 158 -12.11 24.15 23.30
C GLU A 158 -11.22 23.13 22.59
N GLU A 159 -11.77 22.41 21.60
CA GLU A 159 -11.05 21.46 20.75
C GLU A 159 -10.19 22.14 19.67
N GLY A 160 -10.10 23.47 19.66
CA GLY A 160 -9.25 24.20 18.72
C GLY A 160 -9.70 24.09 17.26
N ILE A 161 -10.99 23.87 17.00
CA ILE A 161 -11.57 23.74 15.65
C ILE A 161 -11.98 25.09 15.08
N GLN A 162 -12.64 25.91 15.89
CA GLN A 162 -13.16 27.20 15.48
C GLN A 162 -12.92 28.30 16.53
N ARG A 163 -12.97 29.55 16.08
CA ARG A 163 -12.91 30.75 16.91
C ARG A 163 -13.96 31.76 16.48
N TYR A 164 -14.37 32.61 17.40
CA TYR A 164 -15.35 33.64 17.13
C TYR A 164 -14.67 34.93 16.65
N VAL A 165 -15.07 35.45 15.49
CA VAL A 165 -14.51 36.68 14.90
C VAL A 165 -15.63 37.48 14.25
N ASN A 166 -15.76 38.76 14.64
CA ASN A 166 -16.69 39.72 14.03
C ASN A 166 -18.12 39.19 13.81
N GLY A 167 -18.70 38.54 14.83
CA GLY A 167 -20.07 38.02 14.73
C GLY A 167 -20.19 36.57 14.25
N GLN A 168 -19.12 35.97 13.71
CA GLN A 168 -19.14 34.67 13.04
C GLN A 168 -18.15 33.67 13.66
N TRP A 169 -18.53 32.40 13.73
CA TRP A 169 -17.61 31.30 14.09
C TRP A 169 -16.81 30.85 12.86
N ILE A 170 -15.49 31.06 12.86
CA ILE A 170 -14.62 30.67 11.74
C ILE A 170 -13.61 29.62 12.17
N LEU A 171 -13.23 28.74 11.24
CA LEU A 171 -12.28 27.67 11.51
C LEU A 171 -10.87 28.19 11.85
N TYR A 172 -10.12 27.44 12.66
CA TYR A 172 -8.68 27.68 12.81
C TYR A 172 -7.93 27.33 11.52
N LYS A 173 -6.71 27.89 11.38
CA LYS A 173 -5.87 27.78 10.18
C LYS A 173 -5.70 26.33 9.70
N GLN A 174 -5.57 25.37 10.62
CA GLN A 174 -5.39 23.96 10.30
C GLN A 174 -6.62 23.29 9.66
N TYR A 175 -7.81 23.88 9.80
CA TYR A 175 -9.07 23.38 9.23
C TYR A 175 -9.61 24.24 8.08
N MET A 176 -9.14 25.49 7.94
CA MET A 176 -9.49 26.37 6.83
C MET A 176 -9.07 25.77 5.47
N GLY A 177 -9.88 26.02 4.43
CA GLY A 177 -9.61 25.53 3.06
C GLY A 177 -9.87 24.04 2.82
N LYS A 178 -10.16 23.25 3.87
CA LYS A 178 -10.40 21.80 3.74
C LYS A 178 -11.85 21.40 3.39
N GLY A 179 -12.72 22.39 3.17
CA GLY A 179 -14.11 22.19 2.74
C GLY A 179 -15.09 21.82 3.87
N TYR A 180 -14.77 22.08 5.14
CA TYR A 180 -15.65 21.74 6.28
C TYR A 180 -16.82 22.71 6.48
N THR A 181 -16.67 23.98 6.10
CA THR A 181 -17.68 25.02 6.32
C THR A 181 -17.88 25.90 5.09
N LYS A 182 -19.05 26.53 4.97
CA LYS A 182 -19.32 27.65 4.06
C LYS A 182 -19.89 28.83 4.86
N SER A 183 -19.58 30.04 4.43
CA SER A 183 -20.22 31.25 4.96
C SER A 183 -21.49 31.54 4.19
N LYS A 184 -22.58 31.84 4.90
CA LYS A 184 -23.86 32.24 4.32
C LYS A 184 -24.27 33.59 4.88
N THR A 185 -24.54 34.52 3.97
CA THR A 185 -25.10 35.83 4.31
C THR A 185 -26.60 35.70 4.53
N ILE A 186 -27.08 36.19 5.66
CA ILE A 186 -28.49 36.22 6.04
C ILE A 186 -28.90 37.66 6.23
N ASN A 187 -29.99 38.04 5.56
CA ASN A 187 -30.61 39.34 5.76
C ASN A 187 -31.42 39.31 7.06
N ILE A 188 -31.16 40.26 7.94
CA ILE A 188 -31.92 40.48 9.17
C ILE A 188 -32.57 41.86 9.13
N THR A 189 -33.61 42.03 9.93
CA THR A 189 -34.24 43.33 10.13
C THR A 189 -34.18 43.64 11.61
N HIS A 190 -33.60 44.78 11.95
CA HIS A 190 -33.52 45.25 13.33
C HIS A 190 -34.90 45.67 13.84
N SER A 191 -35.06 45.77 15.17
CA SER A 191 -36.33 46.16 15.79
C SER A 191 -36.81 47.56 15.38
N ASP A 192 -35.92 48.40 14.86
CA ASP A 192 -36.20 49.73 14.31
C ASP A 192 -36.59 49.70 12.81
N GLY A 193 -36.73 48.51 12.21
CA GLY A 193 -37.11 48.31 10.81
C GLY A 193 -35.96 48.41 9.81
N ARG A 194 -34.72 48.70 10.24
CA ARG A 194 -33.57 48.81 9.32
C ARG A 194 -33.11 47.43 8.84
N PRO A 195 -32.88 47.23 7.53
CA PRO A 195 -32.28 46.00 7.01
C PRO A 195 -30.78 45.97 7.33
N ASP A 196 -30.28 44.79 7.65
CA ASP A 196 -28.87 44.51 7.89
C ASP A 196 -28.53 43.08 7.42
N THR A 197 -27.25 42.77 7.33
CA THR A 197 -26.78 41.45 6.87
C THR A 197 -25.78 40.87 7.85
N VAL A 198 -25.96 39.61 8.22
CA VAL A 198 -25.05 38.87 9.10
C VAL A 198 -24.50 37.65 8.40
N LEU A 199 -23.25 37.30 8.70
CA LEU A 199 -22.62 36.09 8.20
C LEU A 199 -22.75 34.96 9.20
N ASN A 200 -23.36 33.86 8.76
CA ASN A 200 -23.43 32.63 9.52
C ASN A 200 -22.52 31.57 8.91
N THR A 201 -21.93 30.75 9.77
CA THR A 201 -21.18 29.56 9.37
C THR A 201 -22.11 28.38 9.29
N GLU A 202 -22.19 27.77 8.12
CA GLU A 202 -22.86 26.50 7.91
C GLU A 202 -21.83 25.40 7.62
N TRP A 203 -22.12 24.19 8.08
CA TRP A 203 -21.24 23.04 7.98
C TRP A 203 -21.59 22.20 6.76
N THR A 204 -20.59 21.76 6.01
CA THR A 204 -20.80 20.75 4.97
C THR A 204 -21.00 19.38 5.61
N GLN A 205 -21.39 18.37 4.85
CA GLN A 205 -21.51 17.00 5.36
C GLN A 205 -20.15 16.46 5.84
N LYS A 206 -19.06 16.81 5.12
CA LYS A 206 -17.69 16.58 5.57
C LYS A 206 -17.38 17.28 6.91
N GLY A 207 -17.89 18.49 7.09
CA GLY A 207 -17.80 19.23 8.36
C GLY A 207 -18.61 18.59 9.50
N ARG A 208 -19.80 18.07 9.19
CA ARG A 208 -20.64 17.35 10.14
C ARG A 208 -19.97 16.06 10.62
N LEU A 209 -19.30 15.32 9.74
CA LEU A 209 -18.50 14.15 10.15
C LEU A 209 -17.37 14.53 11.10
N LEU A 210 -16.62 15.60 10.79
CA LEU A 210 -15.57 16.08 11.68
C LEU A 210 -16.11 16.38 13.08
N ILE A 211 -17.28 17.03 13.16
CA ILE A 211 -17.95 17.28 14.44
C ILE A 211 -18.32 15.96 15.13
N HIS A 212 -18.89 15.00 14.39
CA HIS A 212 -19.28 13.70 14.92
C HIS A 212 -18.09 12.94 15.51
N GLU A 213 -16.97 12.85 14.78
CA GLU A 213 -15.73 12.21 15.25
C GLU A 213 -15.22 12.83 16.56
N ILE A 214 -15.23 14.17 16.65
CA ILE A 214 -14.79 14.90 17.85
C ILE A 214 -15.71 14.64 19.04
N LEU A 215 -17.03 14.67 18.82
CA LEU A 215 -18.01 14.43 19.88
C LEU A 215 -17.94 12.98 20.37
N THR A 216 -17.84 12.01 19.46
CA THR A 216 -17.66 10.60 19.80
C THR A 216 -16.36 10.37 20.56
N ALA A 217 -15.25 11.01 20.16
CA ALA A 217 -13.98 10.94 20.90
C ALA A 217 -14.09 11.53 22.33
N ARG A 218 -14.98 12.49 22.55
CA ARG A 218 -15.34 13.03 23.87
C ARG A 218 -16.37 12.18 24.63
N GLY A 219 -16.82 11.06 24.09
CA GLY A 219 -17.87 10.22 24.68
C GLY A 219 -19.28 10.79 24.56
N ILE A 220 -19.50 11.76 23.67
CA ILE A 220 -20.80 12.38 23.40
C ILE A 220 -21.38 11.74 22.13
N LEU A 221 -22.31 10.81 22.31
CA LEU A 221 -22.95 10.07 21.22
C LEU A 221 -24.17 10.82 20.67
N ALA A 222 -24.43 10.68 19.37
CA ALA A 222 -25.64 11.22 18.76
C ALA A 222 -26.88 10.50 19.32
N VAL A 223 -28.05 11.15 19.26
CA VAL A 223 -29.35 10.56 19.66
C VAL A 223 -29.57 9.23 18.94
N MET A 224 -29.32 9.18 17.63
CA MET A 224 -29.52 7.97 16.83
C MET A 224 -28.64 6.81 17.28
N ASP A 225 -27.37 7.08 17.60
CA ASP A 225 -26.42 6.03 18.00
C ASP A 225 -26.72 5.48 19.40
N ARG A 226 -27.26 6.32 20.30
CA ARG A 226 -27.74 5.89 21.61
C ARG A 226 -28.94 4.95 21.55
N MET A 227 -29.74 5.04 20.48
CA MET A 227 -30.91 4.17 20.30
C MET A 227 -30.56 2.84 19.63
N ALA A 228 -29.38 2.73 19.01
CA ALA A 228 -28.90 1.53 18.33
C ALA A 228 -27.98 0.65 19.21
N ALA A 229 -27.57 1.15 20.38
CA ALA A 229 -26.76 0.46 21.38
C ALA A 229 -27.64 -0.17 22.48
#